data_AF-A0A7V5C4H9-F1
#
_entry.id   AF-A0A7V5C4H9-F1
#
_cell.length_a   1.000
_cell.length_b   1.000
_cell.length_c   1.000
_cell.angle_alpha   90.00
_cell.angle_beta   90.00
_cell.angle_gamma   90.00
#
_symmetry.space_group_name_H-M   'P 1'
#
loop_
_entity.id
_entity.type
_entity.pdbx_description
1 polymer ?
#
loop_
_entity_poly.entity_id
_entity_poly.type
_entity_poly.pdbx_seq_one_letter_code
_entity_poly.pdbx_strand_id
1 'polypeptide(L)'
;MKKPQKPPDSIKFLKDNKELIFKIIDKTGLTDSKGRYLHWDKIRHLKPPEGLTNEEWWAGIKLKRTNLYNELFLKDEHGHPFKFCVTDTIHQDLHWLDMNAAGTISTNKPVANSNMRSTYLIKSLVEEAINSSQLEGATTTRKVAKEMMRQGRSPKDKSEQMILNNYHAMEFIRDYKYEHLTPSIILELHKIVTEGTLDDQSKAGVLRVKEDNICVVDSSSFDTLHYPPDASCLEKRLEQLCAFANGASDAGFIHPVIRAVTLHFMLSY
;
A
#
# COMPACT_ATOMS: atom_id res chain seq x y z
N MET A 1 -8.41 -6.83 14.31
CA MET A 1 -8.58 -5.50 13.70
C MET A 1 -9.99 -4.98 13.91
N LYS A 2 -10.18 -3.74 14.36
CA LYS A 2 -11.53 -3.15 14.47
C LYS A 2 -12.03 -2.74 13.09
N LYS A 3 -13.22 -3.20 12.70
CA LYS A 3 -13.86 -2.76 11.45
C LYS A 3 -14.13 -1.24 11.53
N PRO A 4 -13.61 -0.43 10.59
CA PRO A 4 -13.86 1.01 10.58
C PRO A 4 -15.35 1.28 10.41
N GLN A 5 -15.88 2.30 11.09
CA GLN A 5 -17.29 2.66 10.97
C GLN A 5 -17.51 3.30 9.60
N LYS A 6 -18.57 2.88 8.90
CA LYS A 6 -18.95 3.53 7.65
C LYS A 6 -19.31 5.01 7.92
N PRO A 7 -18.72 5.95 7.16
CA PRO A 7 -19.12 7.36 7.25
C PRO A 7 -20.56 7.56 6.76
N PRO A 8 -21.22 8.65 7.18
CA PRO A 8 -22.47 9.07 6.56
C PRO A 8 -22.24 9.44 5.10
N ASP A 9 -23.25 9.22 4.26
CA ASP A 9 -23.23 9.60 2.85
C ASP A 9 -23.23 11.13 2.73
N SER A 10 -22.04 11.70 2.48
CA SER A 10 -21.85 13.14 2.38
C SER A 10 -22.61 13.75 1.20
N ILE A 11 -22.78 13.02 0.10
CA ILE A 11 -23.49 13.55 -1.08
C ILE A 11 -24.97 13.64 -0.78
N LYS A 12 -25.55 12.59 -0.19
CA LYS A 12 -26.94 12.60 0.26
C LYS A 12 -27.16 13.69 1.31
N PHE A 13 -26.30 13.77 2.31
CA PHE A 13 -26.38 14.79 3.37
C PHE A 13 -26.42 16.21 2.79
N LEU A 14 -25.52 16.55 1.86
CA LEU A 14 -25.49 17.88 1.25
C LEU A 14 -26.69 18.16 0.33
N LYS A 15 -27.23 17.13 -0.34
CA LYS A 15 -28.45 17.26 -1.15
C LYS A 15 -29.68 17.54 -0.29
N ASP A 16 -29.76 16.92 0.87
CA ASP A 16 -30.89 17.04 1.79
C ASP A 16 -30.84 18.34 2.62
N ASN A 17 -29.65 18.95 2.78
CA ASN A 17 -29.42 20.14 3.62
C ASN A 17 -28.73 21.27 2.83
N LYS A 18 -29.33 21.71 1.72
CA LYS A 18 -28.70 22.67 0.78
C LYS A 18 -28.41 24.03 1.43
N GLU A 19 -29.24 24.45 2.36
CA GLU A 19 -29.11 25.69 3.13
C GLU A 19 -27.84 25.72 4.00
N LEU A 20 -27.30 24.56 4.38
CA LEU A 20 -26.09 24.46 5.20
C LEU A 20 -24.79 24.50 4.38
N ILE A 21 -24.86 24.38 3.04
CA ILE A 21 -23.68 24.25 2.18
C ILE A 21 -22.72 25.43 2.36
N PHE A 22 -23.22 26.67 2.34
CA PHE A 22 -22.37 27.86 2.48
C PHE A 22 -21.64 27.88 3.82
N LYS A 23 -22.35 27.62 4.92
CA LYS A 23 -21.80 27.52 6.28
C LYS A 23 -20.73 26.42 6.37
N ILE A 24 -20.98 25.27 5.76
CA ILE A 24 -20.06 24.13 5.75
C ILE A 24 -18.80 24.46 4.96
N ILE A 25 -18.92 25.03 3.75
CA ILE A 25 -17.76 25.37 2.91
C ILE A 25 -16.85 26.39 3.60
N ASP A 26 -17.44 27.40 4.23
CA ASP A 26 -16.72 28.46 4.94
C ASP A 26 -15.93 27.90 6.13
N LYS A 27 -16.54 27.03 6.92
CA LYS A 27 -15.99 26.56 8.20
C LYS A 27 -15.16 25.26 8.13
N THR A 28 -15.03 24.64 6.96
CA THR A 28 -14.30 23.37 6.81
C THR A 28 -13.07 23.50 5.92
N GLY A 29 -12.10 22.60 6.07
CA GLY A 29 -10.91 22.50 5.23
C GLY A 29 -10.76 21.10 4.63
N LEU A 30 -9.80 20.92 3.71
CA LEU A 30 -9.40 19.59 3.21
C LEU A 30 -8.78 18.72 4.30
N THR A 31 -8.05 19.38 5.19
CA THR A 31 -7.42 18.89 6.40
C THR A 31 -7.95 19.67 7.59
N ASP A 32 -7.60 19.26 8.80
CA ASP A 32 -7.82 20.11 9.96
C ASP A 32 -6.84 21.29 10.02
N SER A 33 -6.98 22.13 11.04
CA SER A 33 -6.13 23.31 11.26
C SER A 33 -4.64 23.00 11.48
N LYS A 34 -4.27 21.73 11.67
CA LYS A 34 -2.88 21.27 11.80
C LYS A 34 -2.38 20.57 10.53
N GLY A 35 -3.13 20.63 9.43
CA GLY A 35 -2.77 19.98 8.18
C GLY A 35 -2.97 18.45 8.19
N ARG A 36 -3.66 17.88 9.17
CA ARG A 36 -3.82 16.43 9.30
C ARG A 36 -4.93 15.91 8.38
N TYR A 37 -4.65 14.82 7.66
CA TYR A 37 -5.65 14.09 6.88
C TYR A 37 -6.52 13.23 7.81
N LEU A 38 -7.71 13.74 8.17
CA LEU A 38 -8.61 13.03 9.08
C LEU A 38 -9.55 12.07 8.33
N HIS A 39 -9.69 10.86 8.86
CA HIS A 39 -10.71 9.86 8.50
C HIS A 39 -11.94 10.00 9.42
N TRP A 40 -13.09 9.51 8.98
CA TRP A 40 -14.36 9.55 9.73
C TRP A 40 -14.25 8.94 11.14
N ASP A 41 -13.56 7.79 11.26
CA ASP A 41 -13.36 7.12 12.55
C ASP A 41 -12.74 8.01 13.62
N LYS A 42 -11.94 9.00 13.20
CA LYS A 42 -11.34 9.97 14.09
C LYS A 42 -12.27 11.18 14.29
N ILE A 43 -12.82 11.72 13.21
CA ILE A 43 -13.68 12.92 13.23
C ILE A 43 -14.86 12.75 14.18
N ARG A 44 -15.53 11.60 14.16
CA ARG A 44 -16.69 11.33 15.01
C ARG A 44 -16.42 11.43 16.53
N HIS A 45 -15.15 11.42 16.93
CA HIS A 45 -14.70 11.54 18.33
C HIS A 45 -14.04 12.89 18.64
N LEU A 46 -13.82 13.75 17.65
CA LEU A 46 -13.24 15.07 17.85
C LEU A 46 -14.34 16.11 18.09
N LYS A 47 -13.94 17.23 18.69
CA LYS A 47 -14.79 18.42 18.78
C LYS A 47 -14.83 19.07 17.38
N PRO A 48 -16.01 19.22 16.76
CA PRO A 48 -16.11 19.88 15.46
C PRO A 48 -15.81 21.39 15.58
N PRO A 49 -15.50 22.06 14.47
CA PRO A 49 -15.43 23.53 14.41
C PRO A 49 -16.70 24.18 14.95
N GLU A 50 -16.58 25.39 15.49
CA GLU A 50 -17.69 26.05 16.17
C GLU A 50 -18.91 26.22 15.26
N GLY A 51 -20.05 25.74 15.76
CA GLY A 51 -21.32 25.75 15.04
C GLY A 51 -21.47 24.65 14.00
N LEU A 52 -20.56 23.67 13.91
CA LEU A 52 -20.75 22.47 13.10
C LEU A 52 -21.01 21.23 13.96
N THR A 53 -21.76 20.27 13.42
CA THR A 53 -21.76 18.88 13.87
C THR A 53 -20.61 18.10 13.22
N ASN A 54 -20.29 16.91 13.73
CA ASN A 54 -19.27 16.05 13.10
C ASN A 54 -19.67 15.58 11.69
N GLU A 55 -20.97 15.41 11.44
CA GLU A 55 -21.50 15.02 10.14
C GLU A 55 -21.41 16.16 9.12
N GLU A 56 -21.77 17.37 9.52
CA GLU A 56 -21.58 18.60 8.72
C GLU A 56 -20.10 18.83 8.42
N TRP A 57 -19.23 18.64 9.42
CA TRP A 57 -17.79 18.77 9.26
C TRP A 57 -17.24 17.73 8.26
N TRP A 58 -17.66 16.47 8.39
CA TRP A 58 -17.28 15.40 7.45
C TRP A 58 -17.78 15.69 6.03
N ALA A 59 -19.02 16.14 5.88
CA ALA A 59 -19.59 16.50 4.59
C ALA A 59 -18.77 17.62 3.91
N GLY A 60 -18.36 18.64 4.67
CA GLY A 60 -17.49 19.70 4.16
C GLY A 60 -16.12 19.21 3.72
N ILE A 61 -15.45 18.38 4.53
CA ILE A 61 -14.17 17.76 4.16
C ILE A 61 -14.32 16.96 2.86
N LYS A 62 -15.36 16.12 2.77
CA LYS A 62 -15.61 15.28 1.59
C LYS A 62 -15.97 16.08 0.35
N LEU A 63 -16.71 17.17 0.48
CA LEU A 63 -16.99 18.08 -0.63
C LEU A 63 -15.70 18.67 -1.20
N LYS A 64 -14.84 19.22 -0.33
CA LYS A 64 -13.56 19.80 -0.75
C LYS A 64 -12.63 18.75 -1.38
N ARG A 65 -12.52 17.56 -0.79
CA ARG A 65 -11.68 16.48 -1.32
C ARG A 65 -12.19 15.95 -2.66
N THR A 66 -13.52 15.88 -2.85
CA THR A 66 -14.12 15.43 -4.12
C THR A 66 -13.67 16.29 -5.30
N ASN A 67 -13.54 17.60 -5.10
CA ASN A 67 -13.05 18.51 -6.14
C ASN A 67 -11.56 18.34 -6.47
N LEU A 68 -10.80 17.63 -5.63
CA LEU A 68 -9.37 17.38 -5.80
C LEU A 68 -9.04 15.91 -6.11
N TYR A 69 -10.06 15.06 -6.25
CA TYR A 69 -9.81 13.67 -6.57
C TYR A 69 -9.30 13.52 -7.99
N ASN A 70 -8.18 12.81 -8.10
CA ASN A 70 -7.69 12.23 -9.32
C ASN A 70 -8.23 10.80 -9.40
N GLU A 71 -8.94 10.50 -10.47
CA GLU A 71 -9.49 9.17 -10.73
C GLU A 71 -8.44 8.29 -11.42
N LEU A 72 -8.40 7.03 -11.03
CA LEU A 72 -7.56 6.01 -11.62
C LEU A 72 -8.41 5.10 -12.52
N PHE A 73 -7.83 4.57 -13.59
CA PHE A 73 -8.49 3.54 -14.40
C PHE A 73 -8.63 2.19 -13.66
N LEU A 74 -7.91 2.02 -12.55
CA LEU A 74 -8.06 0.90 -11.63
C LEU A 74 -9.40 0.99 -10.93
N LYS A 75 -10.15 -0.11 -10.87
CA LYS A 75 -11.54 -0.13 -10.41
C LYS A 75 -11.77 -1.12 -9.27
N ASP A 76 -12.73 -0.82 -8.41
CA ASP A 76 -13.25 -1.74 -7.39
C ASP A 76 -14.05 -2.89 -8.03
N GLU A 77 -14.58 -3.80 -7.23
CA GLU A 77 -15.41 -4.92 -7.70
C GLU A 77 -16.75 -4.51 -8.35
N HIS A 78 -17.21 -3.28 -8.08
CA HIS A 78 -18.42 -2.69 -8.64
C HIS A 78 -18.16 -1.80 -9.85
N GLY A 79 -16.91 -1.70 -10.30
CA GLY A 79 -16.50 -0.90 -11.45
C GLY A 79 -16.29 0.59 -11.15
N HIS A 80 -16.32 1.02 -9.89
CA HIS A 80 -15.99 2.39 -9.53
C HIS A 80 -14.49 2.62 -9.57
N PRO A 81 -14.02 3.74 -10.14
CA PRO A 81 -12.60 4.06 -10.18
C PRO A 81 -12.08 4.33 -8.77
N PHE A 82 -10.88 3.82 -8.47
CA PHE A 82 -10.12 4.26 -7.31
C PHE A 82 -9.71 5.71 -7.47
N LYS A 83 -9.58 6.42 -6.34
CA LYS A 83 -9.32 7.85 -6.33
C LYS A 83 -8.28 8.19 -5.28
N PHE A 84 -7.48 9.21 -5.57
CA PHE A 84 -6.59 9.80 -4.58
C PHE A 84 -6.65 11.33 -4.66
N CYS A 85 -6.29 12.00 -3.58
CA CYS A 85 -6.08 13.44 -3.58
C CYS A 85 -4.75 13.73 -2.88
N VAL A 86 -4.04 14.74 -3.35
CA VAL A 86 -2.80 15.22 -2.75
C VAL A 86 -3.10 16.53 -2.06
N THR A 87 -3.00 16.57 -0.73
CA THR A 87 -3.15 17.80 0.06
C THR A 87 -1.81 18.51 0.18
N ASP A 88 -1.80 19.78 0.59
CA ASP A 88 -0.55 20.55 0.79
C ASP A 88 0.45 19.84 1.69
N THR A 89 0.00 19.22 2.79
CA THR A 89 0.85 18.40 3.66
C THR A 89 1.51 17.23 2.91
N ILE A 90 0.75 16.55 2.04
CA ILE A 90 1.30 15.45 1.24
C ILE A 90 2.28 16.00 0.21
N HIS A 91 1.98 17.14 -0.43
CA HIS A 91 2.94 17.81 -1.32
C HIS A 91 4.25 18.17 -0.59
N GLN A 92 4.17 18.66 0.64
CA GLN A 92 5.33 18.96 1.47
C GLN A 92 6.14 17.69 1.80
N ASP A 93 5.46 16.60 2.16
CA ASP A 93 6.10 15.30 2.44
C ASP A 93 6.78 14.73 1.19
N LEU A 94 6.10 14.77 0.04
CA LEU A 94 6.66 14.34 -1.25
C LEU A 94 7.90 15.16 -1.62
N HIS A 95 7.81 16.48 -1.51
CA HIS A 95 8.96 17.36 -1.77
C HIS A 95 10.13 17.05 -0.83
N TRP A 96 9.87 16.83 0.46
CA TRP A 96 10.91 16.45 1.41
C TRP A 96 11.54 15.10 1.03
N LEU A 97 10.74 14.12 0.61
CA LEU A 97 11.23 12.82 0.14
C LEU A 97 12.11 12.96 -1.10
N ASP A 98 11.70 13.75 -2.10
CA ASP A 98 12.51 14.00 -3.28
C ASP A 98 13.87 14.62 -2.92
N MET A 99 13.89 15.58 -1.99
CA MET A 99 15.12 16.25 -1.58
C MET A 99 16.05 15.36 -0.74
N ASN A 100 15.49 14.51 0.14
CA ASN A 100 16.26 13.80 1.16
C ASN A 100 16.46 12.30 0.87
N ALA A 101 15.49 11.65 0.24
CA ALA A 101 15.59 10.25 -0.15
C ALA A 101 16.36 10.09 -1.47
N ALA A 102 16.08 10.93 -2.48
CA ALA A 102 16.79 10.83 -3.76
C ALA A 102 18.28 11.19 -3.62
N GLY A 103 18.63 12.21 -2.81
CA GLY A 103 20.03 12.61 -2.60
C GLY A 103 20.89 11.58 -1.86
N THR A 104 20.30 10.83 -0.92
CA THR A 104 21.01 9.81 -0.13
C THR A 104 21.16 8.50 -0.91
N ILE A 105 20.17 8.15 -1.74
CA ILE A 105 20.17 6.95 -2.60
C ILE A 105 20.97 7.19 -3.91
N SER A 106 20.90 8.41 -4.47
CA SER A 106 21.55 8.80 -5.73
C SER A 106 22.72 9.75 -5.52
N THR A 107 23.48 9.68 -4.41
CA THR A 107 24.79 10.34 -4.40
C THR A 107 25.65 9.74 -5.52
N ASN A 108 25.64 10.38 -6.68
CA ASN A 108 26.70 10.31 -7.68
C ASN A 108 27.92 11.14 -7.24
N LYS A 109 27.99 11.56 -5.97
CA LYS A 109 29.29 11.85 -5.37
C LYS A 109 30.01 10.52 -5.23
N PRO A 110 31.25 10.36 -5.68
CA PRO A 110 31.97 9.13 -5.44
C PRO A 110 32.08 8.98 -3.92
N VAL A 111 31.26 8.11 -3.32
CA VAL A 111 31.76 7.38 -2.15
C VAL A 111 33.02 6.74 -2.70
N ALA A 112 34.19 7.14 -2.21
CA ALA A 112 35.50 6.71 -2.69
C ALA A 112 35.72 5.17 -2.61
N ASN A 113 34.67 4.40 -2.31
CA ASN A 113 34.63 2.96 -2.23
C ASN A 113 33.27 2.44 -2.72
N SER A 114 33.21 1.93 -3.95
CA SER A 114 32.10 1.12 -4.48
C SER A 114 31.70 0.00 -3.51
N ASN A 115 32.68 -0.59 -2.82
CA ASN A 115 32.50 -1.64 -1.83
C ASN A 115 31.58 -1.22 -0.66
N MET A 116 31.68 0.02 -0.17
CA MET A 116 30.88 0.47 0.98
C MET A 116 29.40 0.65 0.62
N ARG A 117 29.10 1.05 -0.63
CA ARG A 117 27.72 1.08 -1.14
C ARG A 117 27.11 -0.30 -1.27
N SER A 118 27.86 -1.24 -1.84
CA SER A 118 27.42 -2.62 -1.97
C SER A 118 27.13 -3.23 -0.60
N THR A 119 27.98 -2.98 0.40
CA THR A 119 27.72 -3.44 1.78
C THR A 119 26.47 -2.81 2.41
N TYR A 120 26.26 -1.50 2.24
CA TYR A 120 25.05 -0.84 2.75
C TYR A 120 23.78 -1.40 2.11
N LEU A 121 23.77 -1.54 0.77
CA LEU A 121 22.65 -2.11 0.03
C LEU A 121 22.34 -3.53 0.48
N ILE A 122 23.35 -4.41 0.54
CA ILE A 122 23.18 -5.79 1.02
C ILE A 122 22.60 -5.79 2.44
N LYS A 123 23.11 -4.94 3.34
CA LYS A 123 22.58 -4.82 4.70
C LYS A 123 21.11 -4.39 4.71
N SER A 124 20.74 -3.39 3.90
CA SER A 124 19.34 -2.95 3.78
C SER A 124 18.42 -4.06 3.25
N LEU A 125 18.86 -4.82 2.24
CA LEU A 125 18.08 -5.96 1.73
C LEU A 125 17.86 -7.04 2.81
N VAL A 126 18.90 -7.37 3.57
CA VAL A 126 18.83 -8.34 4.67
C VAL A 126 17.87 -7.86 5.77
N GLU A 127 17.95 -6.59 6.19
CA GLU A 127 17.05 -6.06 7.21
C GLU A 127 15.59 -6.06 6.72
N GLU A 128 15.36 -5.70 5.46
CA GLU A 128 14.01 -5.68 4.89
C GLU A 128 13.40 -7.07 4.81
N ALA A 129 14.16 -8.06 4.34
CA ALA A 129 13.70 -9.45 4.28
C ALA A 129 13.29 -9.99 5.66
N ILE A 130 14.05 -9.63 6.71
CA ILE A 130 13.72 -10.02 8.08
C ILE A 130 12.46 -9.30 8.56
N ASN A 131 12.39 -7.98 8.39
CA ASN A 131 11.26 -7.19 8.88
C ASN A 131 9.95 -7.57 8.19
N SER A 132 9.97 -7.70 6.86
CA SER A 132 8.80 -8.11 6.08
C SER A 132 8.29 -9.50 6.51
N SER A 133 9.19 -10.49 6.63
CA SER A 133 8.78 -11.83 7.08
C SER A 133 8.24 -11.85 8.52
N GLN A 134 8.80 -11.02 9.41
CA GLN A 134 8.32 -10.92 10.79
C GLN A 134 6.94 -10.27 10.89
N LEU A 135 6.62 -9.33 10.00
CA LEU A 135 5.27 -8.77 9.88
C LEU A 135 4.26 -9.85 9.47
N GLU A 136 4.68 -10.79 8.60
CA GLU A 136 3.89 -11.95 8.16
C GLU A 136 3.94 -13.14 9.14
N GLY A 137 4.52 -12.97 10.34
CA GLY A 137 4.47 -13.96 11.42
C GLY A 137 5.69 -14.85 11.58
N ALA A 138 6.79 -14.63 10.84
CA ALA A 138 8.04 -15.34 11.08
C ALA A 138 8.59 -15.04 12.49
N THR A 139 8.95 -16.08 13.24
CA THR A 139 9.37 -15.95 14.65
C THR A 139 10.90 -15.95 14.84
N THR A 140 11.66 -16.16 13.76
CA THR A 140 13.12 -16.19 13.80
C THR A 140 13.69 -14.85 14.28
N THR A 141 14.61 -14.91 15.23
CA THR A 141 15.29 -13.70 15.71
C THR A 141 16.20 -13.11 14.64
N ARG A 142 16.37 -11.77 14.65
CA ARG A 142 17.29 -11.07 13.73
C ARG A 142 18.72 -11.63 13.75
N LYS A 143 19.21 -12.04 14.93
CA LYS A 143 20.55 -12.61 15.10
C LYS A 143 20.68 -13.93 14.32
N VAL A 144 19.72 -14.83 14.49
CA VAL A 144 19.71 -16.14 13.83
C VAL A 144 19.54 -15.99 12.32
N ALA A 145 18.63 -15.12 11.88
CA ALA A 145 18.41 -14.85 10.46
C ALA A 145 19.67 -14.31 9.75
N LYS A 146 20.35 -13.33 10.36
CA LYS A 146 21.61 -12.79 9.82
C LYS A 146 22.72 -13.84 9.78
N GLU A 147 22.82 -14.66 10.83
CA GLU A 147 23.80 -15.74 10.87
C GLU A 147 23.54 -16.78 9.78
N MET A 148 22.28 -17.16 9.57
CA MET A 148 21.85 -18.05 8.50
C MET A 148 22.29 -17.55 7.13
N MET A 149 21.94 -16.30 6.79
CA MET A 149 22.30 -15.70 5.50
C MET A 149 23.82 -15.56 5.34
N ARG A 150 24.52 -15.14 6.40
CA ARG A 150 25.99 -15.00 6.36
C ARG A 150 26.71 -16.32 6.13
N GLN A 151 26.20 -17.42 6.71
CA GLN A 151 26.77 -18.75 6.55
C GLN A 151 26.35 -19.44 5.25
N GLY A 152 25.32 -18.93 4.55
CA GLY A 152 24.75 -19.59 3.37
C GLY A 152 24.17 -20.98 3.70
N ARG A 153 23.81 -21.23 4.96
CA ARG A 153 23.24 -22.52 5.38
C ARG A 153 21.77 -22.60 5.00
N SER A 154 21.27 -23.82 4.82
CA SER A 154 19.84 -24.06 4.62
C SER A 154 19.01 -23.62 5.84
N PRO A 155 17.76 -23.17 5.62
CA PRO A 155 16.82 -22.86 6.68
C PRO A 155 16.43 -24.15 7.42
N LYS A 156 16.22 -24.05 8.72
CA LYS A 156 15.87 -25.19 9.59
C LYS A 156 14.37 -25.32 9.83
N ASP A 157 13.63 -24.25 9.62
CA ASP A 157 12.18 -24.19 9.85
C ASP A 157 11.50 -23.24 8.85
N LYS A 158 10.16 -23.21 8.90
CA LYS A 158 9.32 -22.37 8.03
C LYS A 158 9.59 -20.88 8.21
N SER A 159 9.90 -20.40 9.41
CA SER A 159 10.19 -18.97 9.66
C SER A 159 11.52 -18.55 9.03
N GLU A 160 12.55 -19.39 9.14
CA GLU A 160 13.82 -19.20 8.46
C GLU A 160 13.66 -19.27 6.93
N GLN A 161 12.83 -20.19 6.42
CA GLN A 161 12.51 -20.27 4.98
C GLN A 161 11.83 -19.00 4.47
N MET A 162 10.82 -18.48 5.17
CA MET A 162 10.14 -17.22 4.81
C MET A 162 11.12 -16.05 4.69
N ILE A 163 12.07 -15.96 5.62
CA ILE A 163 13.11 -14.92 5.62
C ILE A 163 14.06 -15.09 4.42
N LEU A 164 14.49 -16.31 4.13
CA LEU A 164 15.36 -16.59 2.99
C LEU A 164 14.65 -16.31 1.67
N ASN A 165 13.38 -16.69 1.55
CA ASN A 165 12.53 -16.42 0.40
C ASN A 165 12.41 -14.92 0.12
N ASN A 166 12.12 -14.12 1.16
CA ASN A 166 12.06 -12.66 1.01
C ASN A 166 13.40 -12.06 0.60
N TYR A 167 14.52 -12.60 1.10
CA TYR A 167 15.84 -12.16 0.66
C TYR A 167 16.05 -12.43 -0.84
N HIS A 168 15.75 -13.65 -1.31
CA HIS A 168 15.83 -13.98 -2.73
C HIS A 168 14.88 -13.13 -3.59
N ALA A 169 13.68 -12.83 -3.10
CA ALA A 169 12.73 -11.95 -3.80
C ALA A 169 13.31 -10.54 -3.96
N MET A 170 13.99 -10.01 -2.95
CA MET A 170 14.67 -8.71 -3.04
C MET A 170 15.84 -8.73 -4.03
N GLU A 171 16.59 -9.83 -4.12
CA GLU A 171 17.62 -10.01 -5.15
C GLU A 171 17.01 -10.06 -6.55
N PHE A 172 15.92 -10.80 -6.73
CA PHE A 172 15.18 -10.84 -7.99
C PHE A 172 14.68 -9.44 -8.39
N ILE A 173 14.05 -8.68 -7.47
CA ILE A 173 13.61 -7.31 -7.75
C ILE A 173 14.79 -6.43 -8.20
N ARG A 174 15.96 -6.57 -7.57
CA ARG A 174 17.16 -5.79 -7.93
C ARG A 174 17.59 -6.05 -9.38
N ASP A 175 17.46 -7.29 -9.84
CA ASP A 175 17.91 -7.70 -11.17
C ASP A 175 16.91 -7.27 -12.26
N TYR A 176 15.62 -7.14 -11.92
CA TYR A 176 14.55 -6.75 -12.84
C TYR A 176 14.06 -5.29 -12.69
N LYS A 177 14.64 -4.48 -11.80
CA LYS A 177 14.14 -3.12 -11.46
C LYS A 177 14.06 -2.12 -12.63
N TYR A 178 14.75 -2.38 -13.73
CA TYR A 178 14.73 -1.52 -14.92
C TYR A 178 13.83 -2.06 -16.03
N GLU A 179 13.28 -3.26 -15.86
CA GLU A 179 12.35 -3.87 -16.79
C GLU A 179 10.93 -3.38 -16.54
N HIS A 180 10.09 -3.45 -17.58
CA HIS A 180 8.66 -3.23 -17.41
C HIS A 180 8.05 -4.34 -16.56
N LEU A 181 7.24 -3.96 -15.57
CA LEU A 181 6.54 -4.92 -14.74
C LEU A 181 5.50 -5.67 -15.57
N THR A 182 5.47 -6.99 -15.46
CA THR A 182 4.51 -7.86 -16.14
C THR A 182 3.84 -8.80 -15.14
N PRO A 183 2.68 -9.38 -15.51
CA PRO A 183 2.05 -10.42 -14.70
C PRO A 183 3.02 -11.58 -14.37
N SER A 184 3.85 -12.00 -15.34
CA SER A 184 4.82 -13.07 -15.12
C SER A 184 5.90 -12.73 -14.09
N ILE A 185 6.38 -11.49 -14.05
CA ILE A 185 7.34 -11.03 -13.01
C ILE A 185 6.69 -11.09 -11.63
N ILE A 186 5.42 -10.66 -11.50
CA ILE A 186 4.70 -10.72 -10.22
C ILE A 186 4.45 -12.16 -9.79
N LEU A 187 4.08 -13.05 -10.71
CA LEU A 187 3.86 -14.46 -10.41
C LEU A 187 5.18 -15.18 -10.05
N GLU A 188 6.29 -14.85 -10.70
CA GLU A 188 7.60 -15.38 -10.30
C GLU A 188 8.00 -14.88 -8.92
N LEU A 189 7.76 -13.60 -8.61
CA LEU A 189 7.96 -13.08 -7.26
C LEU A 189 7.10 -13.81 -6.24
N HIS A 190 5.82 -14.04 -6.55
CA HIS A 190 4.92 -14.81 -5.68
C HIS A 190 5.47 -16.22 -5.44
N LYS A 191 5.97 -16.89 -6.47
CA LYS A 191 6.62 -18.21 -6.34
C LYS A 191 7.83 -18.17 -5.40
N ILE A 192 8.74 -17.21 -5.62
CA ILE A 192 9.95 -17.06 -4.80
C ILE A 192 9.60 -16.82 -3.33
N VAL A 193 8.65 -15.92 -3.03
CA VAL A 193 8.29 -15.62 -1.63
C VAL A 193 7.58 -16.78 -0.94
N THR A 194 6.90 -17.65 -1.70
CA THR A 194 6.08 -18.75 -1.17
C THR A 194 6.72 -20.14 -1.18
N GLU A 195 7.92 -20.27 -1.77
CA GLU A 195 8.64 -21.55 -1.91
C GLU A 195 8.77 -22.29 -0.56
N GLY A 196 8.15 -23.46 -0.45
CA GLY A 196 8.21 -24.28 0.76
C GLY A 196 7.47 -23.71 1.97
N THR A 197 6.64 -22.67 1.81
CA THR A 197 5.94 -22.01 2.93
C THR A 197 4.40 -22.07 2.83
N LEU A 198 3.83 -22.41 1.68
CA LEU A 198 2.39 -22.66 1.56
C LEU A 198 1.99 -24.05 2.07
N ASP A 199 0.74 -24.19 2.50
CA ASP A 199 0.20 -25.51 2.85
C ASP A 199 -0.04 -26.35 1.58
N ASP A 200 -0.47 -25.69 0.49
CA ASP A 200 -0.53 -26.26 -0.86
C ASP A 200 0.53 -25.60 -1.76
N GLN A 201 1.60 -26.35 -2.05
CA GLN A 201 2.70 -25.87 -2.88
C GLN A 201 2.31 -25.63 -4.34
N SER A 202 1.22 -26.23 -4.83
CA SER A 202 0.74 -26.00 -6.19
C SER A 202 0.20 -24.57 -6.41
N LYS A 203 -0.04 -23.84 -5.32
CA LYS A 203 -0.50 -22.44 -5.33
C LYS A 203 0.62 -21.42 -5.44
N ALA A 204 1.89 -21.85 -5.36
CA ALA A 204 3.03 -20.96 -5.55
C ALA A 204 3.08 -20.43 -7.00
N GLY A 205 3.17 -19.12 -7.15
CA GLY A 205 3.29 -18.46 -8.46
C GLY A 205 2.07 -18.56 -9.39
N VAL A 206 0.89 -18.86 -8.86
CA VAL A 206 -0.35 -18.89 -9.65
C VAL A 206 -1.42 -17.97 -9.05
N LEU A 207 -2.31 -17.48 -9.90
CA LEU A 207 -3.51 -16.78 -9.44
C LEU A 207 -4.46 -17.78 -8.76
N ARG A 208 -5.14 -17.32 -7.71
CA ARG A 208 -6.17 -18.12 -7.06
C ARG A 208 -7.35 -18.38 -8.00
N VAL A 209 -8.01 -19.51 -7.77
CA VAL A 209 -9.27 -19.89 -8.42
C VAL A 209 -10.45 -19.68 -7.47
N LYS A 210 -11.67 -19.86 -7.96
CA LYS A 210 -12.89 -19.61 -7.18
C LYS A 210 -12.97 -20.53 -5.94
N GLU A 211 -12.47 -21.74 -6.07
CA GLU A 211 -12.49 -22.80 -5.06
C GLU A 211 -11.55 -22.53 -3.88
N ASP A 212 -10.59 -21.62 -4.03
CA ASP A 212 -9.60 -21.29 -2.99
C ASP A 212 -10.23 -20.54 -1.81
N ASN A 213 -11.41 -19.92 -1.99
CA ASN A 213 -12.24 -19.33 -0.92
C ASN A 213 -11.49 -18.44 0.10
N ILE A 214 -10.52 -17.66 -0.38
CA ILE A 214 -9.71 -16.78 0.48
C ILE A 214 -10.51 -15.55 0.92
N CYS A 215 -10.46 -15.22 2.20
CA CYS A 215 -11.02 -14.00 2.77
C CYS A 215 -10.12 -13.45 3.88
N VAL A 216 -10.24 -12.15 4.16
CA VAL A 216 -9.55 -11.52 5.29
C VAL A 216 -10.45 -11.63 6.51
N VAL A 217 -9.97 -12.29 7.56
CA VAL A 217 -10.73 -12.54 8.80
C VAL A 217 -10.09 -11.86 10.00
N ASP A 218 -10.90 -11.47 10.98
CA ASP A 218 -10.39 -11.07 12.28
C ASP A 218 -9.89 -12.29 13.06
N SER A 219 -8.65 -12.24 13.54
CA SER A 219 -8.02 -13.37 14.25
C SER A 219 -8.67 -13.70 15.60
N SER A 220 -9.48 -12.80 16.17
CA SER A 220 -10.09 -12.97 17.49
C SER A 220 -11.57 -13.32 17.40
N SER A 221 -12.34 -12.63 16.56
CA SER A 221 -13.78 -12.90 16.38
C SER A 221 -14.10 -13.87 15.26
N PHE A 222 -13.13 -14.16 14.38
CA PHE A 222 -13.32 -14.93 13.14
C PHE A 222 -14.31 -14.30 12.15
N ASP A 223 -14.69 -13.03 12.36
CA ASP A 223 -15.56 -12.31 11.43
C ASP A 223 -14.82 -12.00 10.14
N THR A 224 -15.49 -12.17 9.00
CA THR A 224 -14.95 -11.73 7.71
C THR A 224 -14.92 -10.21 7.63
N LEU A 225 -13.71 -9.67 7.50
CA LEU A 225 -13.43 -8.24 7.38
C LEU A 225 -13.52 -7.77 5.93
N HIS A 226 -13.04 -8.59 4.98
CA HIS A 226 -13.00 -8.27 3.56
C HIS A 226 -13.07 -9.53 2.69
N TYR A 227 -13.81 -9.43 1.59
CA TYR A 227 -13.81 -10.42 0.52
C TYR A 227 -12.99 -9.85 -0.65
N PRO A 228 -11.92 -10.53 -1.07
CA PRO A 228 -11.14 -10.05 -2.20
C PRO A 228 -11.95 -10.19 -3.50
N PRO A 229 -11.54 -9.55 -4.61
CA PRO A 229 -12.26 -9.59 -5.89
C PRO A 229 -12.54 -11.01 -6.40
N ASP A 230 -13.49 -11.20 -7.32
CA ASP A 230 -13.72 -12.54 -7.88
C ASP A 230 -12.47 -13.08 -8.60
N ALA A 231 -12.17 -14.38 -8.47
CA ALA A 231 -11.00 -14.99 -9.09
C ALA A 231 -10.95 -14.79 -10.62
N SER A 232 -12.12 -14.80 -11.27
CA SER A 232 -12.25 -14.63 -12.73
C SER A 232 -11.78 -13.27 -13.25
N CYS A 233 -11.66 -12.26 -12.39
CA CYS A 233 -11.21 -10.93 -12.80
C CYS A 233 -9.72 -10.65 -12.49
N LEU A 234 -9.01 -11.57 -11.83
CA LEU A 234 -7.65 -11.34 -11.35
C LEU A 234 -6.64 -11.16 -12.48
N GLU A 235 -6.75 -11.92 -13.57
CA GLU A 235 -5.84 -11.80 -14.72
C GLU A 235 -5.87 -10.38 -15.28
N LYS A 236 -7.06 -9.89 -15.64
CA LYS A 236 -7.26 -8.53 -16.14
C LYS A 236 -6.85 -7.46 -15.12
N ARG A 237 -7.14 -7.68 -13.83
CA ARG A 237 -6.73 -6.75 -12.77
C ARG A 237 -5.20 -6.67 -12.65
N LEU A 238 -4.51 -7.80 -12.77
CA LEU A 238 -3.06 -7.87 -12.70
C LEU A 238 -2.40 -7.17 -13.91
N GLU A 239 -2.96 -7.33 -15.10
CA GLU A 239 -2.54 -6.59 -16.30
C GLU A 239 -2.70 -5.07 -16.11
N GLN A 240 -3.86 -4.63 -15.61
CA GLN A 240 -4.12 -3.22 -15.32
C GLN A 240 -3.17 -2.66 -14.25
N LEU A 241 -2.87 -3.46 -13.22
CA LEU A 241 -1.91 -3.12 -12.18
C LEU A 241 -0.50 -2.93 -12.77
N CYS A 242 -0.06 -3.84 -13.65
CA CYS A 242 1.22 -3.75 -14.33
C CYS A 242 1.29 -2.51 -15.24
N ALA A 243 0.24 -2.26 -16.03
CA ALA A 243 0.15 -1.06 -16.87
C ALA A 243 0.27 0.22 -16.01
N PHE A 244 -0.41 0.25 -14.86
CA PHE A 244 -0.30 1.35 -13.91
C PHE A 244 1.11 1.48 -13.33
N ALA A 245 1.76 0.37 -12.95
CA ALA A 245 3.14 0.40 -12.46
C ALA A 245 4.10 0.99 -13.50
N ASN A 246 3.89 0.65 -14.77
CA ASN A 246 4.69 1.07 -15.91
C ASN A 246 4.41 2.51 -16.39
N GLY A 247 3.55 3.25 -15.72
CA GLY A 247 3.34 4.68 -15.97
C GLY A 247 2.00 5.05 -16.60
N ALA A 248 1.18 4.08 -17.03
CA ALA A 248 -0.16 4.38 -17.53
C ALA A 248 -0.97 5.12 -16.46
N SER A 249 -1.74 6.14 -16.87
CA SER A 249 -2.51 6.99 -15.97
C SER A 249 -3.48 7.87 -16.78
N ASP A 250 -4.74 7.90 -16.37
CA ASP A 250 -5.73 8.86 -16.87
C ASP A 250 -5.68 10.20 -16.10
N ALA A 251 -5.01 10.21 -14.94
CA ALA A 251 -4.87 11.37 -14.06
C ALA A 251 -3.64 12.24 -14.39
N GLY A 252 -3.03 12.05 -15.57
CA GLY A 252 -1.77 12.70 -15.92
C GLY A 252 -0.59 12.21 -15.09
N PHE A 253 0.31 13.13 -14.72
CA PHE A 253 1.50 12.79 -13.92
C PHE A 253 1.11 12.39 -12.49
N ILE A 254 1.58 11.21 -12.08
CA ILE A 254 1.46 10.72 -10.71
C ILE A 254 2.87 10.56 -10.14
N HIS A 255 3.11 11.21 -9.01
CA HIS A 255 4.38 11.12 -8.29
C HIS A 255 4.76 9.65 -8.00
N PRO A 256 6.02 9.22 -8.19
CA PRO A 256 6.43 7.83 -8.02
C PRO A 256 6.07 7.21 -6.66
N VAL A 257 6.23 7.97 -5.57
CA VAL A 257 5.82 7.53 -4.22
C VAL A 257 4.31 7.29 -4.13
N ILE A 258 3.49 8.17 -4.71
CA ILE A 258 2.03 7.97 -4.74
C ILE A 258 1.69 6.74 -5.58
N ARG A 259 2.34 6.56 -6.73
CA ARG A 259 2.18 5.37 -7.58
C ARG A 259 2.52 4.09 -6.80
N ALA A 260 3.63 4.08 -6.07
CA ALA A 260 4.03 2.94 -5.25
C ALA A 260 3.03 2.64 -4.12
N VAL A 261 2.54 3.67 -3.41
CA VAL A 261 1.50 3.50 -2.38
C VAL A 261 0.19 2.98 -2.98
N THR A 262 -0.21 3.48 -4.15
CA THR A 262 -1.38 2.98 -4.87
C THR A 262 -1.19 1.53 -5.28
N LEU A 263 -0.04 1.14 -5.83
CA LEU A 263 0.26 -0.26 -6.16
C LEU A 263 0.16 -1.17 -4.93
N HIS A 264 0.76 -0.75 -3.82
CA HIS A 264 0.69 -1.50 -2.57
C HIS A 264 -0.75 -1.69 -2.10
N PHE A 265 -1.55 -0.62 -2.09
CA PHE A 265 -2.97 -0.70 -1.75
C PHE A 265 -3.73 -1.66 -2.68
N MET A 266 -3.48 -1.59 -3.99
CA MET A 266 -4.18 -2.40 -4.99
C MET A 266 -3.81 -3.88 -4.96
N LEU A 267 -2.59 -4.22 -4.51
CA LEU A 267 -2.19 -5.61 -4.28
C LEU A 267 -2.90 -6.23 -3.07
N SER A 268 -3.27 -5.41 -2.07
CA SER A 268 -3.95 -5.85 -0.85
C SER A 268 -5.48 -5.74 -0.89
N TYR A 269 -6.04 -5.08 -1.92
CA TYR A 269 -7.48 -4.92 -2.12
C TYR A 269 -8.10 -6.16 -2.78
#